data_AF-A0A9D5BTX6-F1
#
_entry.id   AF-A0A9D5BTX6-F1
#
_cell.length_a   1.000
_cell.length_b   1.000
_cell.length_c   1.000
_cell.angle_alpha   90.00
_cell.angle_beta   90.00
_cell.angle_gamma   90.00
#
_symmetry.space_group_name_H-M   'P 1'
#
loop_
_entity.id
_entity.type
_entity.pdbx_description
1 polymer ?
#
loop_
_entity_poly.entity_id
_entity_poly.type
_entity_poly.pdbx_seq_one_letter_code
_entity_poly.pdbx_strand_id
1 'polypeptide(L)'
;VRVENLEDASEHIGEVLKRVKKEHLQRAYKIKDWADEDDFLVQLCKLSGKLLKGGEPDLSTAAKMVLQDWQRGRIPFFVPPPQQQEVEEQPKTNASAESEEQTISTDRAAAAMRAIAGIISSQQLKHVPAQKNFFGENDQEHEDLQHPLTDNEHEDQQRPLADAE
;
A
#
# COMPACT_ATOMS: atom_id res chain seq x y z
N VAL A 1 5.81 13.04 18.91
CA VAL A 1 7.21 13.52 19.04
C VAL A 1 7.68 13.96 17.67
N ARG A 2 8.27 15.15 17.55
CA ARG A 2 8.80 15.66 16.27
C ARG A 2 10.26 15.20 16.11
N VAL A 3 10.60 14.66 14.93
CA VAL A 3 11.95 14.14 14.63
C VAL A 3 13.02 15.24 14.67
N GLU A 4 12.65 16.47 14.32
CA GLU A 4 13.58 17.61 14.24
C GLU A 4 14.23 17.95 15.59
N ASN A 5 13.50 17.72 16.69
CA ASN A 5 13.92 18.04 18.05
C ASN A 5 14.78 16.94 18.70
N LEU A 6 15.05 15.84 18.01
CA LEU A 6 15.99 14.84 18.49
C LEU A 6 17.42 15.33 18.28
N GLU A 7 18.18 15.41 19.37
CA GLU A 7 19.63 15.68 19.35
C GLU A 7 20.36 14.44 18.82
N ASP A 8 20.04 13.26 19.38
CA ASP A 8 20.68 11.98 19.04
C ASP A 8 19.81 11.10 18.12
N ALA A 9 19.49 11.64 16.94
CA ALA A 9 18.68 10.94 15.95
C ALA A 9 19.37 9.66 15.42
N SER A 10 20.70 9.61 15.38
CA SER A 10 21.49 8.48 14.88
C SER A 10 21.29 7.22 15.70
N GLU A 11 21.21 7.32 17.03
CA GLU A 11 21.06 6.17 17.94
C GLU A 11 19.76 5.39 17.71
N HIS A 12 18.76 6.02 17.13
CA HIS A 12 17.45 5.41 16.88
C HIS A 12 17.40 4.60 15.58
N ILE A 13 18.40 4.75 14.71
CA ILE A 13 18.43 4.11 13.39
C ILE A 13 18.61 2.60 13.50
N GLY A 14 19.36 2.12 14.49
CA GLY A 14 19.52 0.68 14.74
C GLY A 14 18.16 -0.03 14.93
N GLU A 15 17.22 0.59 15.64
CA GLU A 15 15.87 0.03 15.82
C GLU A 15 15.03 0.05 14.53
N VAL A 16 15.17 1.09 13.71
CA VAL A 16 14.51 1.16 12.40
C VAL A 16 15.01 0.05 11.49
N LEU A 17 16.34 -0.14 11.43
CA LEU A 17 16.97 -1.18 10.61
C LEU A 17 16.57 -2.60 11.06
N LYS A 18 16.33 -2.81 12.37
CA LYS A 18 15.82 -4.10 12.89
C LYS A 18 14.36 -4.36 12.50
N ARG A 19 13.53 -3.32 12.46
CA ARG A 19 12.08 -3.44 12.15
C ARG A 19 11.78 -3.54 10.66
N VAL A 20 12.64 -2.97 9.83
CA VAL A 20 12.44 -2.89 8.38
C VAL A 20 13.26 -3.99 7.69
N LYS A 21 12.66 -4.67 6.72
CA LYS A 21 13.39 -5.63 5.87
C LYS A 21 14.40 -4.91 4.99
N LYS A 22 15.61 -5.47 4.85
CA LYS A 22 16.70 -4.90 4.01
C LYS A 22 16.24 -4.55 2.59
N GLU A 23 15.42 -5.39 1.97
CA GLU A 23 14.88 -5.16 0.62
C GLU A 23 14.14 -3.82 0.45
N HIS A 24 13.42 -3.38 1.48
CA HIS A 24 12.67 -2.12 1.44
C HIS A 24 13.61 -0.91 1.51
N LEU A 25 14.62 -0.97 2.37
CA LEU A 25 15.68 0.05 2.46
C LEU A 25 16.51 0.13 1.18
N GLN A 26 16.88 -1.02 0.61
CA GLN A 26 17.59 -1.09 -0.67
C GLN A 26 16.80 -0.43 -1.79
N ARG A 27 15.49 -0.71 -1.90
CA ARG A 27 14.61 -0.08 -2.89
C ARG A 27 14.46 1.44 -2.64
N ALA A 28 14.35 1.86 -1.39
CA ALA A 28 14.12 3.27 -1.05
C ALA A 28 15.37 4.15 -1.25
N TYR A 29 16.53 3.66 -0.81
CA TYR A 29 17.77 4.45 -0.74
C TYR A 29 18.84 4.03 -1.76
N LYS A 30 18.62 2.94 -2.52
CA LYS A 30 19.56 2.40 -3.51
C LYS A 30 20.92 2.00 -2.92
N ILE A 31 20.95 1.72 -1.61
CA ILE A 31 22.12 1.20 -0.90
C ILE A 31 22.04 -0.33 -0.97
N LYS A 32 23.10 -1.00 -1.46
CA LYS A 32 23.08 -2.46 -1.63
C LYS A 32 23.14 -3.18 -0.30
N ASP A 33 24.21 -2.95 0.46
CA ASP A 33 24.44 -3.58 1.75
C ASP A 33 25.15 -2.62 2.68
N TRP A 34 24.98 -2.83 3.97
CA TRP A 34 25.66 -2.11 5.05
C TRP A 34 26.01 -3.09 6.16
N ALA A 35 27.13 -2.84 6.84
CA ALA A 35 27.55 -3.62 7.99
C ALA A 35 26.84 -3.15 9.27
N ASP A 36 26.92 -1.85 9.51
CA ASP A 36 26.43 -1.19 10.73
C ASP A 36 25.43 -0.09 10.39
N GLU A 37 24.72 0.39 11.40
CA GLU A 37 23.82 1.56 11.30
C GLU A 37 24.57 2.83 10.87
N ASP A 38 25.78 3.05 11.38
CA ASP A 38 26.62 4.17 10.96
C ASP A 38 27.09 4.03 9.52
N ASP A 39 27.46 2.82 9.08
CA ASP A 39 27.85 2.57 7.69
C ASP A 39 26.69 2.85 6.72
N PHE A 40 25.47 2.41 7.08
CA PHE A 40 24.26 2.75 6.34
C PHE A 40 24.08 4.27 6.21
N LEU A 41 24.22 5.01 7.31
CA LEU A 41 24.08 6.46 7.32
C LEU A 41 25.18 7.15 6.52
N VAL A 42 26.43 6.71 6.61
CA VAL A 42 27.55 7.22 5.81
C VAL A 42 27.29 7.03 4.32
N GLN A 43 26.84 5.84 3.91
CA GLN A 43 26.48 5.57 2.52
C GLN A 43 25.31 6.47 2.06
N LEU A 44 24.31 6.66 2.91
CA LEU A 44 23.18 7.54 2.63
C LEU A 44 23.61 9.02 2.50
N CYS A 45 24.50 9.51 3.36
CA CYS A 45 25.05 10.87 3.28
C CYS A 45 25.77 11.10 1.96
N LYS A 46 26.58 10.12 1.52
CA LYS A 46 27.30 10.17 0.24
C LYS A 46 26.34 10.20 -0.95
N LEU A 47 25.26 9.42 -0.91
CA LEU A 47 24.24 9.38 -1.96
C LEU A 47 23.36 10.63 -2.00
N SER A 48 22.97 11.15 -0.82
CA SER A 48 22.08 12.30 -0.70
C SER A 48 22.81 13.65 -0.73
N GLY A 49 24.15 13.64 -0.73
CA GLY A 49 24.98 14.85 -0.64
C GLY A 49 24.85 15.60 0.69
N LYS A 50 24.46 14.92 1.78
CA LYS A 50 24.38 15.50 3.14
C LYS A 50 25.74 15.41 3.82
N LEU A 51 26.65 16.23 3.32
CA LEU A 51 28.01 16.33 3.83
C LEU A 51 28.20 17.71 4.49
N LEU A 52 28.91 17.73 5.62
CA LEU A 52 29.36 18.94 6.28
C LEU A 52 30.46 19.62 5.46
N LYS A 53 30.81 20.84 5.88
CA LYS A 53 31.98 21.55 5.34
C LYS A 53 33.22 20.69 5.59
N GLY A 54 33.96 20.39 4.53
CA GLY A 54 35.11 19.47 4.60
C GLY A 54 34.81 18.05 4.12
N GLY A 55 33.58 17.75 3.69
CA GLY A 55 33.23 16.47 3.07
C GLY A 55 32.93 15.34 4.06
N GLU A 56 32.83 15.66 5.35
CA GLU A 56 32.45 14.70 6.39
C GLU A 56 30.95 14.40 6.33
N PRO A 57 30.51 13.13 6.46
CA PRO A 57 29.09 12.78 6.44
C PRO A 57 28.35 13.30 7.68
N ASP A 58 27.21 13.98 7.48
CA ASP A 58 26.33 14.41 8.57
C ASP A 58 25.34 13.30 8.95
N LEU A 59 25.72 12.47 9.92
CA LEU A 59 24.92 11.34 10.39
C LEU A 59 23.60 11.78 11.06
N SER A 60 23.61 12.90 11.79
CA SER A 60 22.43 13.41 12.49
C SER A 60 21.35 13.83 11.49
N THR A 61 21.73 14.60 10.45
CA THR A 61 20.80 15.02 9.41
C THR A 61 20.27 13.82 8.60
N ALA A 62 21.13 12.87 8.23
CA ALA A 62 20.70 11.66 7.52
C ALA A 62 19.75 10.81 8.38
N ALA A 63 20.03 10.64 9.67
CA ALA A 63 19.18 9.91 10.59
C ALA A 63 17.80 10.57 10.73
N LYS A 64 17.74 11.91 10.85
CA LYS A 64 16.47 12.65 10.86
C LYS A 64 15.65 12.41 9.58
N MET A 65 16.31 12.39 8.41
CA MET A 65 15.63 12.09 7.15
C MET A 65 15.03 10.68 7.13
N VAL A 66 15.81 9.68 7.57
CA VAL A 66 15.34 8.28 7.61
C VAL A 66 14.17 8.11 8.58
N LEU A 67 14.25 8.72 9.77
CA LEU A 67 13.18 8.67 10.76
C LEU A 67 11.89 9.34 10.24
N GLN A 68 12.01 10.46 9.52
CA GLN A 68 10.86 11.09 8.88
C GLN A 68 10.25 10.21 7.79
N ASP A 69 11.08 9.60 6.93
CA ASP A 69 10.64 8.68 5.88
C ASP A 69 9.95 7.44 6.47
N TRP A 70 10.45 6.94 7.60
CA TRP A 70 9.86 5.83 8.35
C TRP A 70 8.49 6.20 8.94
N GLN A 71 8.38 7.38 9.57
CA GLN A 71 7.10 7.86 10.13
C GLN A 71 6.05 8.18 9.05
N ARG A 72 6.48 8.64 7.88
CA ARG A 72 5.60 8.94 6.74
C ARG A 72 5.18 7.69 5.95
N GLY A 73 5.71 6.52 6.28
CA GLY A 73 5.39 5.26 5.59
C GLY A 73 6.06 5.12 4.22
N ARG A 74 7.04 5.97 3.88
CA ARG A 74 7.85 5.80 2.67
C ARG A 74 8.66 4.51 2.74
N ILE A 75 9.05 4.12 3.95
CA ILE A 75 9.66 2.84 4.26
C ILE A 75 8.57 1.93 4.86
N PRO A 76 8.05 0.96 4.10
CA PRO A 76 7.03 0.06 4.62
C PRO A 76 7.61 -0.84 5.71
N PHE A 77 6.89 -0.97 6.82
CA PHE A 77 7.16 -1.96 7.85
C PHE A 77 5.84 -2.53 8.37
N PHE A 78 5.89 -3.76 8.87
CA PHE A 78 4.74 -4.41 9.47
C PHE A 78 5.17 -5.11 10.76
N VAL A 79 4.29 -5.08 11.76
CA VAL A 79 4.42 -5.87 12.97
C VAL A 79 3.31 -6.91 12.93
N PRO A 80 3.63 -8.21 12.91
CA PRO A 80 2.59 -9.23 12.96
C PRO A 80 1.81 -9.09 14.28
N PRO A 81 0.49 -9.32 14.27
CA PRO A 81 -0.27 -9.35 15.50
C PRO A 81 0.30 -10.42 16.45
N PRO A 82 0.14 -10.25 17.78
CA PRO A 82 0.56 -11.27 18.73
C PRO A 82 -0.13 -12.59 18.36
N GLN A 83 0.68 -13.64 18.13
CA GLN A 83 0.16 -14.96 17.83
C GLN A 83 -0.63 -15.44 19.04
N GLN A 84 -1.92 -15.74 18.86
CA GLN A 84 -2.64 -16.56 19.82
C GLN A 84 -1.94 -17.91 19.85
N GLN A 85 -1.57 -18.39 21.03
CA GLN A 85 -0.94 -19.69 21.20
C GLN A 85 -1.94 -20.78 20.75
N GLU A 86 -1.95 -21.08 19.47
CA GLU A 86 -2.31 -22.42 19.02
C GLU A 86 -1.08 -23.29 19.30
N VAL A 87 -1.28 -24.17 20.27
CA VAL A 87 -0.34 -25.23 20.63
C VAL A 87 -0.24 -26.17 19.42
N GLU A 88 1.01 -26.54 19.04
CA GLU A 88 1.39 -27.53 18.01
C GLU A 88 1.17 -27.07 16.54
N GLU A 89 2.09 -27.18 15.57
CA GLU A 89 3.37 -27.87 15.38
C GLU A 89 4.11 -27.17 14.23
N GLN A 90 5.44 -27.10 14.28
CA GLN A 90 6.29 -26.77 13.12
C GLN A 90 6.38 -28.00 12.20
N PRO A 91 6.52 -27.85 10.85
CA PRO A 91 7.68 -27.18 10.25
C PRO A 91 7.37 -26.16 9.15
N LYS A 92 8.18 -25.09 9.18
CA LYS A 92 8.36 -24.13 8.10
C LYS A 92 9.00 -24.84 6.90
N THR A 93 8.30 -24.93 5.78
CA THR A 93 8.90 -25.21 4.47
C THR A 93 8.75 -23.98 3.59
N ASN A 94 9.89 -23.41 3.20
CA ASN A 94 9.97 -22.33 2.22
C ASN A 94 9.56 -22.89 0.86
N ALA A 95 8.38 -22.51 0.37
CA ALA A 95 7.94 -22.86 -0.97
C ALA A 95 8.56 -21.89 -2.00
N SER A 96 9.72 -22.27 -2.55
CA SER A 96 10.08 -21.86 -3.91
C SER A 96 9.11 -22.52 -4.88
N ALA A 97 8.52 -21.71 -5.73
CA ALA A 97 7.66 -22.13 -6.82
C ALA A 97 8.48 -22.92 -7.86
N GLU A 98 8.23 -24.22 -7.93
CA GLU A 98 8.50 -25.02 -9.12
C GLU A 98 7.17 -25.54 -9.64
N SER A 99 6.90 -25.15 -10.88
CA SER A 99 5.78 -25.56 -11.71
C SER A 99 6.02 -26.98 -12.22
N GLU A 100 5.21 -27.93 -11.75
CA GLU A 100 5.03 -29.23 -12.41
C GLU A 100 3.56 -29.65 -12.41
N GLU A 101 3.10 -29.96 -13.62
CA GLU A 101 1.79 -30.43 -14.03
C GLU A 101 1.52 -31.84 -13.50
N GLN A 102 0.47 -32.03 -12.68
CA GLN A 102 -0.02 -33.38 -12.34
C GLN A 102 -1.55 -33.43 -12.21
N THR A 103 -2.08 -34.50 -12.79
CA THR A 103 -3.48 -34.83 -13.07
C THR A 103 -4.38 -34.75 -11.84
N ILE A 104 -5.56 -34.13 -12.00
CA ILE A 104 -6.57 -34.01 -10.94
C ILE A 104 -7.25 -35.37 -10.77
N SER A 105 -6.74 -36.18 -9.83
CA SER A 105 -7.44 -37.35 -9.32
C SER A 105 -8.76 -36.92 -8.67
N THR A 106 -9.86 -37.58 -9.08
CA THR A 106 -11.24 -37.39 -8.59
C THR A 106 -11.35 -37.34 -7.05
N ASP A 107 -10.41 -37.95 -6.32
CA ASP A 107 -10.35 -37.92 -4.86
C ASP A 107 -10.05 -36.53 -4.26
N ARG A 108 -9.27 -35.68 -4.94
CA ARG A 108 -8.90 -34.35 -4.42
C ARG A 108 -10.10 -33.40 -4.43
N ALA A 109 -10.96 -33.49 -5.44
CA ALA A 109 -12.17 -32.68 -5.55
C ALA A 109 -13.19 -33.05 -4.47
N ALA A 110 -13.38 -34.35 -4.21
CA ALA A 110 -14.26 -34.83 -3.15
C ALA A 110 -13.75 -34.44 -1.75
N ALA A 111 -12.43 -34.55 -1.51
CA ALA A 111 -11.79 -34.10 -0.28
C ALA A 111 -11.93 -32.58 -0.08
N ALA A 112 -11.75 -31.79 -1.14
CA ALA A 112 -11.92 -30.34 -1.09
C ALA A 112 -13.36 -29.93 -0.76
N MET A 113 -14.37 -30.57 -1.38
CA MET A 113 -15.78 -30.28 -1.09
C MET A 113 -16.16 -30.62 0.35
N ARG A 114 -15.65 -31.74 0.90
CA ARG A 114 -15.87 -32.12 2.30
C ARG A 114 -15.26 -31.12 3.28
N ALA A 115 -14.04 -30.65 2.99
CA ALA A 115 -13.37 -29.64 3.79
C ALA A 115 -14.16 -28.32 3.80
N ILE A 116 -14.61 -27.85 2.62
CA ILE A 116 -15.41 -26.63 2.48
C ILE A 116 -16.76 -26.77 3.22
N ALA A 117 -17.44 -27.92 3.10
CA ALA A 117 -18.70 -28.18 3.81
C ALA A 117 -18.54 -28.17 5.34
N GLY A 118 -17.44 -28.72 5.87
CA GLY A 118 -17.12 -28.68 7.29
C GLY A 118 -16.89 -27.26 7.81
N ILE A 119 -16.20 -26.43 7.03
CA ILE A 119 -15.94 -25.01 7.34
C ILE A 119 -17.25 -24.21 7.37
N ILE A 120 -18.14 -24.40 6.39
CA ILE A 120 -19.44 -23.72 6.33
C ILE A 120 -20.34 -24.13 7.51
N SER A 121 -20.35 -25.41 7.87
CA SER A 121 -21.17 -25.94 8.97
C SER A 121 -20.75 -25.39 10.34
N SER A 122 -19.45 -25.12 10.55
CA SER A 122 -18.93 -24.62 11.83
C SER A 122 -18.93 -23.09 11.96
N GLN A 123 -19.30 -22.34 10.91
CA GLN A 123 -19.33 -20.89 10.97
C GLN A 123 -20.57 -20.42 11.75
N GLN A 124 -20.37 -20.05 13.02
CA GLN A 124 -21.38 -19.34 13.80
C GLN A 124 -21.55 -17.93 13.25
N LEU A 125 -22.55 -17.76 12.36
CA LEU A 125 -22.97 -16.47 11.85
C LEU A 125 -23.52 -15.62 13.01
N LYS A 126 -22.66 -14.77 13.60
CA LYS A 126 -23.12 -13.70 14.48
C LYS A 126 -23.96 -12.75 13.63
N HIS A 127 -25.22 -12.57 13.99
CA HIS A 127 -26.13 -11.64 13.33
C HIS A 127 -25.56 -10.22 13.45
N VAL A 128 -25.01 -9.69 12.36
CA VAL A 128 -24.60 -8.29 12.25
C VAL A 128 -25.83 -7.50 11.81
N PRO A 129 -26.42 -6.64 12.65
CA PRO A 129 -27.51 -5.78 12.23
C PRO A 129 -26.99 -4.76 11.21
N ALA A 130 -27.29 -4.99 9.94
CA ALA A 130 -27.07 -3.99 8.90
C ALA A 130 -28.19 -2.94 8.99
N GLN A 131 -27.84 -1.70 9.31
CA GLN A 131 -28.79 -0.58 9.28
C GLN A 131 -29.22 -0.34 7.83
N LYS A 132 -30.49 -0.62 7.50
CA LYS A 132 -31.03 -0.52 6.14
C LYS A 132 -31.34 0.91 5.67
N ASN A 133 -31.06 1.92 6.51
CA ASN A 133 -31.51 3.29 6.30
C ASN A 133 -30.36 4.30 6.45
N PHE A 134 -29.24 4.09 5.75
CA PHE A 134 -28.15 5.10 5.74
C PHE A 134 -28.49 6.32 4.86
N PHE A 135 -29.52 6.23 4.02
CA PHE A 135 -30.06 7.33 3.26
C PHE A 135 -31.52 7.54 3.68
N GLY A 136 -31.79 8.68 4.30
CA GLY A 136 -33.15 9.17 4.51
C GLY A 136 -33.71 9.68 3.18
N GLU A 137 -35.03 9.65 3.06
CA GLU A 137 -35.82 10.01 1.86
C GLU A 137 -35.74 11.51 1.46
N ASN A 138 -34.67 12.23 1.85
CA ASN A 138 -34.53 13.67 1.62
C ASN A 138 -33.28 14.10 0.84
N ASP A 139 -32.40 13.19 0.39
CA ASP A 139 -31.21 13.56 -0.41
C ASP A 139 -31.40 13.30 -1.91
N GLN A 140 -32.52 13.76 -2.48
CA GLN A 140 -32.75 13.73 -3.93
C GLN A 140 -32.79 15.15 -4.51
N GLU A 141 -31.63 15.82 -4.52
CA GLU A 141 -31.40 17.01 -5.34
C GLU A 141 -30.23 16.71 -6.28
N HIS A 142 -30.53 16.06 -7.41
CA HIS A 142 -29.60 15.92 -8.52
C HIS A 142 -30.10 16.86 -9.62
N GLU A 143 -29.39 17.97 -9.85
CA GLU A 143 -29.67 18.88 -10.97
C GLU A 143 -29.52 18.15 -12.30
N ASP A 144 -30.61 18.12 -13.07
CA ASP A 144 -30.67 17.62 -14.44
C ASP A 144 -29.97 18.59 -15.41
N LEU A 145 -28.73 18.29 -15.80
CA LEU A 145 -28.13 18.84 -17.02
C LEU A 145 -28.47 17.92 -18.20
N GLN A 146 -29.65 18.13 -18.80
CA GLN A 146 -30.06 17.50 -20.06
C GLN A 146 -29.56 18.30 -21.27
N HIS A 147 -28.55 17.76 -21.95
CA HIS A 147 -28.28 18.03 -23.36
C HIS A 147 -29.12 17.09 -24.23
N PRO A 148 -30.04 17.57 -25.09
CA PRO A 148 -30.68 16.72 -26.08
C PRO A 148 -29.92 16.78 -27.40
N LEU A 149 -29.38 15.63 -27.83
CA LEU A 149 -29.06 15.37 -29.23
C LEU A 149 -30.34 14.93 -29.93
N THR A 150 -30.84 15.74 -30.85
CA THR A 150 -31.84 15.32 -31.85
C THR A 150 -31.26 15.55 -33.23
N ASP A 151 -30.91 14.46 -33.90
CA ASP A 151 -30.71 14.39 -35.35
C ASP A 151 -32.09 14.18 -35.99
N ASN A 152 -32.54 15.10 -36.85
CA ASN A 152 -33.20 14.73 -38.11
C ASN A 152 -33.28 15.92 -39.09
N GLU A 153 -33.02 15.60 -40.35
CA GLU A 153 -32.93 16.47 -41.53
C GLU A 153 -34.30 17.02 -41.96
N HIS A 154 -34.38 18.23 -42.54
CA HIS A 154 -34.78 18.50 -43.95
C HIS A 154 -35.09 19.99 -44.22
N GLU A 155 -34.58 20.42 -45.39
CA GLU A 155 -35.15 21.35 -46.38
C GLU A 155 -35.50 22.82 -46.04
N ASP A 156 -34.66 23.70 -46.60
CA ASP A 156 -35.00 24.53 -47.77
C ASP A 156 -35.65 25.92 -47.58
N GLN A 157 -35.29 26.80 -48.52
CA GLN A 157 -35.90 28.07 -48.94
C GLN A 157 -35.53 29.41 -48.28
N GLN A 158 -34.62 30.08 -48.99
CA GLN A 158 -34.45 31.52 -49.19
C GLN A 158 -35.71 32.41 -49.10
N ARG A 159 -35.51 33.61 -48.52
CA ARG A 159 -35.80 34.96 -49.08
C ARG A 159 -35.66 36.06 -47.99
N PRO A 160 -35.54 37.37 -48.31
CA PRO A 160 -34.82 38.05 -49.40
C PRO A 160 -34.00 39.30 -48.94
N LEU A 161 -33.28 39.85 -49.92
CA LEU A 161 -32.68 41.19 -50.15
C LEU A 161 -33.19 42.44 -49.36
N ALA A 162 -32.27 43.35 -48.98
CA ALA A 162 -32.28 44.83 -49.16
C ALA A 162 -31.26 45.51 -48.21
N ASP A 163 -30.14 46.03 -48.73
CA ASP A 163 -29.80 47.46 -48.97
C ASP A 163 -29.17 48.15 -47.73
N ALA A 164 -27.86 48.44 -47.75
CA ALA A 164 -27.21 49.61 -48.36
C ALA A 164 -27.15 50.81 -47.38
N GLU A 165 -25.98 51.06 -46.81
CA GLU A 165 -25.16 52.26 -47.04
C GLU A 165 -23.73 52.05 -46.51
#